data_AF-A0A4Q9L453-F1
#
_entry.id   AF-A0A4Q9L453-F1
#
_cell.length_a   1.000
_cell.length_b   1.000
_cell.length_c   1.000
_cell.angle_alpha   90.00
_cell.angle_beta   90.00
_cell.angle_gamma   90.00
#
_symmetry.space_group_name_H-M   'P 1'
#
loop_
_entity.id
_entity.type
_entity.pdbx_description
1 polymer ?
#
loop_
_entity_poly.entity_id
_entity_poly.type
_entity_poly.pdbx_seq_one_letter_code
_entity_poly.pdbx_strand_id
1 'polypeptide(L)'
;MNKWVNNFLMISQIHPDDSDYEKFYSDILIFLQNNKSNHIEYLKIFTTGVETFHNKTLISMCYRLINSLNKECFESQVFISISLLQKHIKSRILRSHVFTYIFNTNLLQNFKKQIIKFLYDPVEEFNGLPLVLQHKYFEKEIDNFLSLNDITIYSKQVFISIRMGVFRNLDLFIYHFGNENNILAFKTYELFYFYIKKATTDTFQNFSIKDNKYICFTKPIEVSSIENFVFHFFDFIEENEILQKFYIQNDYESIKQILKKYLILDKEFKLEQRMNKCFYKKKEFYNYENINDINHNIESDLDYDYLFDRNTYKQKMDCIEL
;
A
#
# COMPACT_ATOMS: atom_id res chain seq x y z
N MET A 1 -18.23 -0.90 -27.67
CA MET A 1 -17.63 -1.72 -26.59
C MET A 1 -18.14 -3.15 -26.48
N ASN A 2 -19.46 -3.44 -26.51
CA ASN A 2 -19.99 -4.81 -26.36
C ASN A 2 -19.35 -5.85 -27.31
N LYS A 3 -19.15 -5.51 -28.61
CA LYS A 3 -18.39 -6.35 -29.58
C LYS A 3 -17.03 -6.78 -29.03
N TRP A 4 -16.29 -5.84 -28.43
CA TRP A 4 -14.93 -6.05 -27.96
C TRP A 4 -14.88 -6.90 -26.70
N VAL A 5 -15.82 -6.73 -25.78
CA VAL A 5 -15.94 -7.59 -24.60
C VAL A 5 -16.26 -9.02 -25.02
N ASN A 6 -17.18 -9.21 -25.97
CA ASN A 6 -17.53 -10.55 -26.47
C ASN A 6 -16.39 -11.22 -27.25
N ASN A 7 -15.52 -10.43 -27.87
CA ASN A 7 -14.32 -10.92 -28.55
C ASN A 7 -13.08 -10.93 -27.65
N PHE A 8 -13.17 -10.62 -26.37
CA PHE A 8 -12.03 -10.39 -25.48
C PHE A 8 -10.98 -11.52 -25.51
N LEU A 9 -11.42 -12.77 -25.64
CA LEU A 9 -10.53 -13.94 -25.70
C LEU A 9 -9.67 -14.01 -26.98
N MET A 10 -9.99 -13.22 -28.00
CA MET A 10 -9.29 -13.16 -29.29
C MET A 10 -8.16 -12.13 -29.31
N ILE A 11 -7.98 -11.35 -28.23
CA ILE A 11 -6.90 -10.37 -28.15
C ILE A 11 -5.55 -11.05 -28.35
N SER A 12 -4.69 -10.43 -29.17
CA SER A 12 -3.34 -10.94 -29.38
C SER A 12 -2.59 -10.95 -28.05
N GLN A 13 -2.00 -12.08 -27.70
CA GLN A 13 -1.18 -12.20 -26.49
C GLN A 13 0.28 -11.75 -26.69
N ILE A 14 0.66 -11.46 -27.94
CA ILE A 14 1.99 -11.01 -28.37
C ILE A 14 1.85 -9.58 -28.91
N HIS A 15 1.15 -8.72 -28.17
CA HIS A 15 1.10 -7.29 -28.47
C HIS A 15 2.40 -6.63 -28.01
N PRO A 16 3.00 -5.74 -28.83
CA PRO A 16 4.31 -5.15 -28.52
C PRO A 16 4.27 -4.04 -27.45
N ASP A 17 3.09 -3.51 -27.13
CA ASP A 17 2.90 -2.43 -26.15
C ASP A 17 1.81 -2.79 -25.11
N ASP A 18 2.20 -2.94 -23.85
CA ASP A 18 1.28 -3.28 -22.76
C ASP A 18 0.35 -2.11 -22.39
N SER A 19 0.70 -0.86 -22.72
CA SER A 19 -0.13 0.31 -22.41
C SER A 19 -1.45 0.32 -23.18
N ASP A 20 -1.47 -0.33 -24.35
CA ASP A 20 -2.67 -0.50 -25.16
C ASP A 20 -3.71 -1.41 -24.48
N TYR A 21 -3.26 -2.43 -23.71
CA TYR A 21 -4.16 -3.22 -22.88
C TYR A 21 -4.74 -2.41 -21.72
N GLU A 22 -3.94 -1.53 -21.10
CA GLU A 22 -4.40 -0.68 -20.00
C GLU A 22 -5.42 0.36 -20.47
N LYS A 23 -5.22 0.91 -21.68
CA LYS A 23 -6.21 1.78 -22.32
C LYS A 23 -7.53 1.05 -22.55
N PHE A 24 -7.47 -0.15 -23.13
CA PHE A 24 -8.64 -0.99 -23.34
C PHE A 24 -9.32 -1.42 -22.04
N TYR A 25 -8.54 -1.71 -21.00
CA TYR A 25 -9.05 -2.01 -19.67
C TYR A 25 -9.89 -0.87 -19.09
N SER A 26 -9.38 0.36 -19.19
CA SER A 26 -10.07 1.54 -18.66
C SER A 26 -11.44 1.71 -19.31
N ASP A 27 -11.52 1.51 -20.62
CA ASP A 27 -12.77 1.70 -21.36
C ASP A 27 -13.75 0.53 -21.18
N ILE A 28 -13.27 -0.71 -20.99
CA ILE A 28 -14.13 -1.83 -20.55
C ILE A 28 -14.68 -1.54 -19.14
N LEU A 29 -13.86 -1.03 -18.22
CA LEU A 29 -14.27 -0.79 -16.85
C LEU A 29 -15.45 0.20 -16.78
N ILE A 30 -15.38 1.29 -17.54
CA ILE A 30 -16.47 2.27 -17.68
C ILE A 30 -17.71 1.60 -18.28
N PHE A 31 -17.53 0.81 -19.34
CA PHE A 31 -18.63 0.09 -19.97
C PHE A 31 -19.35 -0.87 -19.01
N LEU A 32 -18.61 -1.62 -18.19
CA LEU A 32 -19.18 -2.54 -17.20
C LEU A 32 -20.04 -1.79 -16.17
N GLN A 33 -19.61 -0.62 -15.68
CA GLN A 33 -20.40 0.18 -14.73
C GLN A 33 -21.81 0.50 -15.23
N ASN A 34 -21.95 0.70 -16.55
CA ASN A 34 -23.21 1.01 -17.23
C ASN A 34 -24.01 -0.24 -17.67
N ASN A 35 -23.42 -1.44 -17.64
CA ASN A 35 -24.01 -2.67 -18.21
C ASN A 35 -24.10 -3.82 -17.18
N LYS A 36 -24.57 -3.47 -15.97
CA LYS A 36 -24.65 -4.38 -14.81
C LYS A 36 -25.46 -5.65 -15.06
N SER A 37 -26.49 -5.61 -15.92
CA SER A 37 -27.34 -6.76 -16.24
C SER A 37 -26.58 -7.93 -16.90
N ASN A 38 -25.46 -7.64 -17.57
CA ASN A 38 -24.70 -8.62 -18.34
C ASN A 38 -23.46 -9.13 -17.60
N HIS A 39 -23.23 -8.69 -16.36
CA HIS A 39 -22.00 -9.01 -15.62
C HIS A 39 -21.75 -10.53 -15.47
N ILE A 40 -22.79 -11.36 -15.34
CA ILE A 40 -22.64 -12.83 -15.25
C ILE A 40 -22.11 -13.42 -16.57
N GLU A 41 -22.55 -12.88 -17.71
CA GLU A 41 -22.03 -13.31 -19.01
C GLU A 41 -20.57 -12.91 -19.16
N TYR A 42 -20.24 -11.66 -18.82
CA TYR A 42 -18.87 -11.16 -18.89
C TYR A 42 -17.94 -11.85 -17.88
N LEU A 43 -18.45 -12.25 -16.72
CA LEU A 43 -17.71 -13.06 -15.75
C LEU A 43 -17.21 -14.36 -16.38
N LYS A 44 -18.04 -15.04 -17.19
CA LYS A 44 -17.64 -16.28 -17.88
C LYS A 44 -16.50 -16.01 -18.84
N ILE A 45 -16.61 -14.95 -19.64
CA ILE A 45 -15.57 -14.54 -20.60
C ILE A 45 -14.25 -14.28 -19.87
N PHE A 46 -14.26 -13.45 -18.83
CA PHE A 46 -13.02 -13.11 -18.11
C PHE A 46 -12.44 -14.29 -17.34
N THR A 47 -13.30 -15.16 -16.79
CA THR A 47 -12.86 -16.40 -16.12
C THR A 47 -12.17 -17.33 -17.12
N THR A 48 -12.76 -17.56 -18.29
CA THR A 48 -12.09 -18.31 -19.38
C THR A 48 -10.77 -17.64 -19.77
N GLY A 49 -10.72 -16.31 -19.83
CA GLY A 49 -9.48 -15.57 -20.09
C GLY A 49 -8.38 -15.85 -19.07
N VAL A 50 -8.70 -15.96 -17.78
CA VAL A 50 -7.73 -16.36 -16.75
C VAL A 50 -7.17 -17.76 -17.01
N GLU A 51 -7.98 -18.66 -17.56
CA GLU A 51 -7.60 -20.05 -17.83
C GLU A 51 -6.80 -20.22 -19.13
N THR A 52 -7.10 -19.42 -20.16
CA THR A 52 -6.54 -19.58 -21.50
C THR A 52 -5.35 -18.69 -21.79
N PHE A 53 -5.27 -17.50 -21.18
CA PHE A 53 -4.16 -16.59 -21.45
C PHE A 53 -2.85 -17.06 -20.80
N HIS A 54 -1.75 -16.77 -21.48
CA HIS A 54 -0.38 -16.97 -21.02
C HIS A 54 0.32 -15.64 -20.72
N ASN A 55 -0.12 -14.55 -21.37
CA ASN A 55 0.37 -13.20 -21.09
C ASN A 55 -0.10 -12.73 -19.70
N LYS A 56 0.84 -12.41 -18.81
CA LYS A 56 0.54 -12.01 -17.43
C LYS A 56 -0.23 -10.69 -17.32
N THR A 57 -0.03 -9.76 -18.24
CA THR A 57 -0.75 -8.48 -18.30
C THR A 57 -2.22 -8.72 -18.61
N LEU A 58 -2.53 -9.58 -19.59
CA LEU A 58 -3.91 -9.99 -19.90
C LEU A 58 -4.55 -10.79 -18.76
N ILE A 59 -3.83 -11.71 -18.11
CA ILE A 59 -4.35 -12.42 -16.93
C ILE A 59 -4.65 -11.42 -15.79
N SER A 60 -3.76 -10.45 -15.57
CA SER A 60 -3.96 -9.38 -14.58
C SER A 60 -5.22 -8.57 -14.88
N MET A 61 -5.41 -8.20 -16.16
CA MET A 61 -6.59 -7.51 -16.65
C MET A 61 -7.87 -8.33 -16.37
N CYS A 62 -7.88 -9.64 -16.65
CA CYS A 62 -9.01 -10.50 -16.33
C CYS A 62 -9.36 -10.45 -14.84
N TYR A 63 -8.39 -10.62 -13.94
CA TYR A 63 -8.67 -10.54 -12.50
C TYR A 63 -9.20 -9.16 -12.07
N ARG A 64 -8.65 -8.07 -12.62
CA ARG A 64 -9.12 -6.71 -12.32
C ARG A 64 -10.55 -6.48 -12.79
N LEU A 65 -10.89 -6.95 -14.00
CA LEU A 65 -12.25 -6.88 -14.54
C LEU A 65 -13.21 -7.72 -13.70
N ILE A 66 -12.86 -8.97 -13.38
CA ILE A 66 -13.67 -9.83 -12.51
C ILE A 66 -13.93 -9.16 -11.16
N ASN A 67 -12.90 -8.59 -10.53
CA ASN A 67 -13.02 -7.90 -9.25
C ASN A 67 -13.84 -6.60 -9.30
N SER A 68 -14.10 -6.07 -10.49
CA SER A 68 -14.94 -4.87 -10.70
C SER A 68 -16.43 -5.18 -10.91
N LEU A 69 -16.79 -6.45 -11.11
CA LEU A 69 -18.17 -6.87 -11.31
C LEU A 69 -18.99 -6.75 -10.01
N ASN A 70 -20.31 -6.73 -10.16
CA ASN A 70 -21.23 -6.66 -9.03
C ASN A 70 -21.13 -7.90 -8.13
N LYS A 71 -21.46 -7.74 -6.85
CA LYS A 71 -21.34 -8.80 -5.84
C LYS A 71 -22.06 -10.10 -6.20
N GLU A 72 -23.23 -10.02 -6.81
CA GLU A 72 -24.04 -11.17 -7.27
C GLU A 72 -23.25 -12.11 -8.21
N CYS A 73 -22.25 -11.60 -8.93
CA CYS A 73 -21.38 -12.42 -9.77
C CYS A 73 -20.58 -13.44 -8.96
N PHE A 74 -20.18 -13.11 -7.73
CA PHE A 74 -19.43 -14.03 -6.87
C PHE A 74 -20.30 -15.12 -6.23
N GLU A 75 -21.62 -15.06 -6.43
CA GLU A 75 -22.58 -16.10 -6.04
C GLU A 75 -22.93 -17.03 -7.21
N SER A 76 -22.58 -16.65 -8.45
CA SER A 76 -23.05 -17.27 -9.71
C SER A 76 -22.43 -18.63 -10.08
N GLN A 77 -21.74 -19.30 -9.14
CA GLN A 77 -21.05 -20.59 -9.30
C GLN A 77 -19.92 -20.65 -10.37
N VAL A 78 -19.64 -19.57 -11.07
CA VAL A 78 -18.50 -19.48 -11.99
C VAL A 78 -17.25 -19.16 -11.18
N PHE A 79 -16.38 -20.15 -10.99
CA PHE A 79 -15.18 -20.01 -10.18
C PHE A 79 -13.91 -20.43 -10.91
N ILE A 80 -12.85 -19.63 -10.75
CA ILE A 80 -11.49 -20.01 -11.09
C ILE A 80 -11.05 -21.16 -10.16
N SER A 81 -10.50 -22.22 -10.72
CA SER A 81 -10.05 -23.39 -9.95
C SER A 81 -8.98 -23.04 -8.90
N ILE A 82 -9.04 -23.70 -7.74
CA ILE A 82 -8.10 -23.49 -6.63
C ILE A 82 -6.65 -23.75 -7.07
N SER A 83 -6.41 -24.79 -7.87
CA SER A 83 -5.07 -25.11 -8.37
C SER A 83 -4.47 -23.98 -9.22
N LEU A 84 -5.30 -23.34 -10.06
CA LEU A 84 -4.89 -22.22 -10.89
C LEU A 84 -4.61 -20.97 -10.03
N LEU A 85 -5.48 -20.68 -9.06
CA LEU A 85 -5.27 -19.59 -8.10
C LEU A 85 -3.96 -19.77 -7.31
N GLN A 86 -3.66 -20.99 -6.85
CA GLN A 86 -2.41 -21.32 -6.16
C GLN A 86 -1.17 -21.13 -7.04
N LYS A 87 -1.29 -21.40 -8.35
CA LYS A 87 -0.23 -21.12 -9.33
C LYS A 87 -0.04 -19.61 -9.50
N HIS A 88 -1.13 -18.86 -9.69
CA HIS A 88 -1.09 -17.43 -9.98
C HIS A 88 -0.61 -16.57 -8.80
N ILE A 89 -0.94 -16.96 -7.55
CA ILE A 89 -0.47 -16.27 -6.33
C ILE A 89 1.06 -16.18 -6.23
N LYS A 90 1.78 -17.14 -6.82
CA LYS A 90 3.25 -17.12 -6.83
C LYS A 90 3.80 -15.98 -7.69
N SER A 91 3.05 -15.48 -8.66
CA SER A 91 3.45 -14.38 -9.53
C SER A 91 3.25 -13.04 -8.83
N ARG A 92 4.32 -12.26 -8.64
CA ARG A 92 4.28 -10.93 -8.02
C ARG A 92 3.29 -9.98 -8.71
N ILE A 93 3.13 -10.09 -10.02
CA ILE A 93 2.21 -9.27 -10.82
C ILE A 93 0.74 -9.60 -10.52
N LEU A 94 0.41 -10.89 -10.41
CA LEU A 94 -0.98 -11.33 -10.27
C LEU A 94 -1.47 -11.34 -8.82
N ARG A 95 -0.55 -11.54 -7.87
CA ARG A 95 -0.85 -11.88 -6.47
C ARG A 95 -1.89 -10.98 -5.82
N SER A 96 -1.75 -9.66 -5.95
CA SER A 96 -2.68 -8.71 -5.34
C SER A 96 -4.12 -8.88 -5.87
N HIS A 97 -4.25 -9.12 -7.18
CA HIS A 97 -5.55 -9.31 -7.82
C HIS A 97 -6.15 -10.67 -7.49
N VAL A 98 -5.32 -11.71 -7.36
CA VAL A 98 -5.77 -13.04 -6.91
C VAL A 98 -6.25 -13.01 -5.46
N PHE A 99 -5.57 -12.28 -4.58
CA PHE A 99 -5.98 -12.13 -3.17
C PHE A 99 -7.33 -11.42 -3.05
N THR A 100 -7.54 -10.38 -3.85
CA THR A 100 -8.83 -9.68 -3.94
C THR A 100 -9.94 -10.63 -4.41
N TYR A 101 -9.66 -11.45 -5.42
CA TYR A 101 -10.62 -12.45 -5.90
C TYR A 101 -10.95 -13.49 -4.82
N ILE A 102 -9.95 -14.03 -4.11
CA ILE A 102 -10.13 -15.01 -3.02
C ILE A 102 -10.98 -14.43 -1.88
N PHE A 103 -10.77 -13.15 -1.56
CA PHE A 103 -11.57 -12.43 -0.56
C PHE A 103 -13.04 -12.34 -1.00
N ASN A 104 -13.29 -11.90 -2.24
CA ASN A 104 -14.64 -11.74 -2.78
C ASN A 104 -15.40 -13.06 -2.97
N THR A 105 -14.69 -14.19 -3.16
CA THR A 105 -15.28 -15.52 -3.40
C THR A 105 -15.30 -16.42 -2.17
N ASN A 106 -15.02 -15.89 -0.98
CA ASN A 106 -15.01 -16.65 0.28
C ASN A 106 -14.09 -17.91 0.26
N LEU A 107 -13.02 -17.88 -0.54
CA LEU A 107 -12.06 -18.99 -0.67
C LEU A 107 -10.91 -18.92 0.35
N LEU A 108 -10.93 -17.95 1.28
CA LEU A 108 -9.83 -17.64 2.19
C LEU A 108 -9.29 -18.85 2.95
N GLN A 109 -10.16 -19.77 3.37
CA GLN A 109 -9.75 -20.96 4.13
C GLN A 109 -8.77 -21.84 3.35
N ASN A 110 -8.97 -22.00 2.03
CA ASN A 110 -8.10 -22.79 1.17
C ASN A 110 -6.68 -22.17 1.03
N PHE A 111 -6.53 -20.89 1.36
CA PHE A 111 -5.29 -20.13 1.20
C PHE A 111 -4.65 -19.69 2.52
N LYS A 112 -5.21 -20.06 3.68
CA LYS A 112 -4.73 -19.61 5.01
C LYS A 112 -3.21 -19.73 5.16
N LYS A 113 -2.67 -20.92 4.91
CA LYS A 113 -1.24 -21.22 5.06
C LYS A 113 -0.37 -20.33 4.16
N GLN A 114 -0.84 -20.03 2.95
CA GLN A 114 -0.11 -19.19 2.01
C GLN A 114 -0.17 -17.72 2.44
N ILE A 115 -1.35 -17.24 2.85
CA ILE A 115 -1.54 -15.87 3.35
C ILE A 115 -0.66 -15.63 4.58
N ILE A 116 -0.64 -16.57 5.54
CA ILE A 116 0.26 -16.50 6.70
C ILE A 116 1.72 -16.48 6.24
N LYS A 117 2.12 -17.34 5.31
CA LYS A 117 3.50 -17.31 4.79
C LYS A 117 3.88 -15.93 4.24
N PHE A 118 2.98 -15.26 3.50
CA PHE A 118 3.22 -13.90 3.01
C PHE A 118 3.19 -12.84 4.10
N LEU A 119 2.47 -13.06 5.22
CA LEU A 119 2.49 -12.16 6.37
C LEU A 119 3.89 -12.09 6.98
N TYR A 120 4.57 -13.24 7.07
CA TYR A 120 5.92 -13.36 7.64
C TYR A 120 7.06 -13.19 6.62
N ASP A 121 6.74 -12.88 5.35
CA ASP A 121 7.76 -12.58 4.34
C ASP A 121 8.17 -11.09 4.44
N PRO A 122 9.43 -10.78 4.78
CA PRO A 122 9.88 -9.41 5.02
C PRO A 122 9.99 -8.57 3.74
N VAL A 123 10.09 -9.20 2.56
CA VAL A 123 10.35 -8.51 1.29
C VAL A 123 9.06 -8.16 0.55
N GLU A 124 7.98 -8.90 0.81
CA GLU A 124 6.78 -8.89 -0.03
C GLU A 124 5.67 -7.95 0.49
N GLU A 125 5.75 -6.65 0.20
CA GLU A 125 4.64 -5.70 0.46
C GLU A 125 3.71 -5.57 -0.76
N PHE A 126 2.40 -5.83 -0.58
CA PHE A 126 1.40 -5.61 -1.63
C PHE A 126 0.00 -5.33 -1.07
N ASN A 127 -0.78 -4.54 -1.81
CA ASN A 127 -2.05 -3.97 -1.34
C ASN A 127 -3.14 -5.01 -1.06
N GLY A 128 -3.11 -6.17 -1.70
CA GLY A 128 -4.08 -7.25 -1.48
C GLY A 128 -3.93 -7.97 -0.12
N LEU A 129 -2.76 -7.90 0.53
CA LEU A 129 -2.55 -8.63 1.79
C LEU A 129 -3.33 -8.02 2.98
N PRO A 130 -3.30 -6.70 3.25
CA PRO A 130 -4.13 -6.11 4.30
C PRO A 130 -5.62 -6.40 4.12
N LEU A 131 -6.11 -6.39 2.87
CA LEU A 131 -7.53 -6.67 2.55
C LEU A 131 -7.95 -8.05 3.05
N VAL A 132 -7.18 -9.10 2.74
CA VAL A 132 -7.53 -10.46 3.19
C VAL A 132 -7.40 -10.64 4.70
N LEU A 133 -6.46 -9.93 5.32
CA LEU A 133 -6.18 -10.01 6.75
C LEU A 133 -7.27 -9.33 7.59
N GLN A 134 -8.01 -8.34 7.06
CA GLN A 134 -9.15 -7.73 7.78
C GLN A 134 -10.27 -8.74 8.10
N HIS A 135 -10.30 -9.89 7.44
CA HIS A 135 -11.25 -10.93 7.76
C HIS A 135 -10.99 -11.52 9.14
N LYS A 136 -12.03 -11.65 9.99
CA LYS A 136 -11.98 -12.16 11.38
C LYS A 136 -11.21 -13.48 11.57
N TYR A 137 -11.06 -14.25 10.50
CA TYR A 137 -10.34 -15.52 10.49
C TYR A 137 -8.82 -15.40 10.75
N PHE A 138 -8.25 -14.21 10.60
CA PHE A 138 -6.82 -13.93 10.77
C PHE A 138 -6.50 -13.09 12.00
N GLU A 139 -7.50 -12.72 12.82
CA GLU A 139 -7.33 -11.78 13.95
C GLU A 139 -6.22 -12.21 14.90
N LYS A 140 -6.22 -13.49 15.31
CA LYS A 140 -5.19 -14.05 16.20
C LYS A 140 -3.81 -14.03 15.55
N GLU A 141 -3.71 -14.37 14.27
CA GLU A 141 -2.44 -14.36 13.53
C GLU A 141 -1.87 -12.94 13.40
N ILE A 142 -2.73 -11.93 13.22
CA ILE A 142 -2.34 -10.52 13.14
C ILE A 142 -1.89 -10.02 14.50
N ASP A 143 -2.65 -10.27 15.56
CA ASP A 143 -2.26 -9.86 16.92
C ASP A 143 -0.91 -10.49 17.30
N ASN A 144 -0.72 -11.77 17.01
CA ASN A 144 0.57 -12.44 17.22
C ASN A 144 1.67 -11.78 16.40
N PHE A 145 1.45 -11.57 15.09
CA PHE A 145 2.44 -10.99 14.17
C PHE A 145 2.86 -9.58 14.58
N LEU A 146 1.91 -8.70 14.90
CA LEU A 146 2.18 -7.31 15.28
C LEU A 146 2.79 -7.18 16.69
N SER A 147 2.66 -8.23 17.52
CA SER A 147 3.26 -8.28 18.86
C SER A 147 4.68 -8.87 18.87
N LEU A 148 5.19 -9.34 17.73
CA LEU A 148 6.55 -9.87 17.65
C LEU A 148 7.58 -8.75 17.80
N ASN A 149 8.62 -9.05 18.57
CA ASN A 149 9.83 -8.24 18.65
C ASN A 149 10.87 -8.79 17.65
N ASP A 150 10.64 -8.60 16.36
CA ASP A 150 11.53 -9.05 15.30
C ASP A 150 11.75 -7.92 14.27
N ILE A 151 12.97 -7.38 14.26
CA ILE A 151 13.36 -6.27 13.39
C ILE A 151 13.30 -6.62 11.90
N THR A 152 13.43 -7.90 11.54
CA THR A 152 13.50 -8.33 10.13
C THR A 152 12.16 -8.13 9.40
N ILE A 153 11.05 -8.22 10.14
CA ILE A 153 9.68 -8.03 9.64
C ILE A 153 9.10 -6.65 10.02
N TYR A 154 9.92 -5.75 10.55
CA TYR A 154 9.47 -4.44 11.04
C TYR A 154 8.70 -3.64 9.98
N SER A 155 9.27 -3.50 8.78
CA SER A 155 8.63 -2.74 7.68
C SER A 155 7.25 -3.29 7.35
N LYS A 156 7.14 -4.62 7.36
CA LYS A 156 5.88 -5.35 7.17
C LYS A 156 4.89 -5.11 8.30
N GLN A 157 5.34 -5.12 9.56
CA GLN A 157 4.50 -4.79 10.72
C GLN A 157 3.96 -3.36 10.63
N VAL A 158 4.79 -2.39 10.24
CA VAL A 158 4.38 -0.99 10.02
C VAL A 158 3.35 -0.91 8.89
N PHE A 159 3.65 -1.52 7.74
CA PHE A 159 2.75 -1.55 6.59
C PHE A 159 1.37 -2.13 6.95
N ILE A 160 1.34 -3.29 7.61
CA ILE A 160 0.09 -3.94 8.05
C ILE A 160 -0.64 -3.06 9.09
N SER A 161 0.07 -2.51 10.08
CA SER A 161 -0.53 -1.67 11.12
C SER A 161 -1.23 -0.45 10.54
N ILE A 162 -0.56 0.27 9.65
CA ILE A 162 -1.10 1.47 8.99
C ILE A 162 -2.32 1.10 8.13
N ARG A 163 -2.18 0.07 7.27
CA ARG A 163 -3.24 -0.33 6.32
C ARG A 163 -4.46 -0.91 7.00
N MET A 164 -4.29 -1.61 8.12
CA MET A 164 -5.39 -2.20 8.88
C MET A 164 -5.92 -1.28 9.97
N GLY A 165 -5.15 -0.25 10.37
CA GLY A 165 -5.48 0.59 11.53
C GLY A 165 -5.39 -0.15 12.86
N VAL A 166 -4.62 -1.23 12.93
CA VAL A 166 -4.41 -2.03 14.14
C VAL A 166 -2.98 -1.78 14.60
N PHE A 167 -2.82 -1.15 15.76
CA PHE A 167 -1.51 -0.82 16.31
C PHE A 167 -1.25 -1.68 17.53
N ARG A 168 -0.10 -2.37 17.54
CA ARG A 168 0.39 -3.18 18.66
C ARG A 168 1.84 -2.84 18.93
N ASN A 169 2.28 -3.12 20.15
CA ASN A 169 3.68 -3.08 20.53
C ASN A 169 4.38 -1.72 20.33
N LEU A 170 3.62 -0.61 20.37
CA LEU A 170 4.14 0.74 20.14
C LEU A 170 5.23 1.13 21.15
N ASP A 171 5.19 0.54 22.35
CA ASP A 171 6.25 0.63 23.35
C ASP A 171 7.63 0.18 22.85
N LEU A 172 7.69 -0.77 21.91
CA LEU A 172 8.93 -1.17 21.25
C LEU A 172 9.25 -0.27 20.06
N PHE A 173 8.24 0.08 19.25
CA PHE A 173 8.43 0.88 18.05
C PHE A 173 9.05 2.25 18.34
N ILE A 174 8.76 2.83 19.50
CA ILE A 174 9.19 4.18 19.86
C ILE A 174 10.72 4.35 19.95
N TYR A 175 11.46 3.29 20.25
CA TYR A 175 12.92 3.33 20.30
C TYR A 175 13.57 3.47 18.91
N HIS A 176 12.82 3.23 17.84
CA HIS A 176 13.34 3.26 16.47
C HIS A 176 13.31 4.64 15.82
N PHE A 177 12.75 5.67 16.48
CA PHE A 177 12.80 7.05 15.98
C PHE A 177 14.22 7.55 15.70
N GLY A 178 15.18 7.14 16.52
CA GLY A 178 16.60 7.46 16.35
C GLY A 178 17.43 6.28 15.91
N ASN A 179 16.90 5.38 15.08
CA ASN A 179 17.71 4.29 14.52
C ASN A 179 18.64 4.82 13.42
N GLU A 180 19.90 4.37 13.37
CA GLU A 180 20.84 4.69 12.29
C GLU A 180 20.32 4.33 10.89
N ASN A 181 19.47 3.31 10.75
CA ASN A 181 18.79 3.02 9.50
C ASN A 181 17.64 4.02 9.26
N ASN A 182 17.88 4.97 8.35
CA ASN A 182 16.91 6.00 7.96
C ASN A 182 15.55 5.44 7.52
N ILE A 183 15.52 4.27 6.87
CA ILE A 183 14.27 3.64 6.43
C ILE A 183 13.45 3.23 7.66
N LEU A 184 14.11 2.65 8.67
CA LEU A 184 13.47 2.22 9.89
C LEU A 184 12.93 3.41 10.69
N ALA A 185 13.74 4.47 10.83
CA ALA A 185 13.34 5.69 11.51
C ALA A 185 12.16 6.37 10.79
N PHE A 186 12.18 6.40 9.46
CA PHE A 186 11.07 6.89 8.65
C PHE A 186 9.80 6.05 8.83
N LYS A 187 9.90 4.71 8.81
CA LYS A 187 8.76 3.82 9.03
C LYS A 187 8.18 3.98 10.44
N THR A 188 9.04 4.19 11.44
CA THR A 188 8.61 4.54 12.81
C THR A 188 7.77 5.82 12.79
N TYR A 189 8.26 6.86 12.12
CA TYR A 189 7.53 8.10 11.96
C TYR A 189 6.17 7.89 11.29
N GLU A 190 6.11 7.14 10.18
CA GLU A 190 4.84 6.85 9.49
C GLU A 190 3.85 6.16 10.44
N LEU A 191 4.31 5.15 11.19
CA LEU A 191 3.49 4.40 12.14
C LEU A 191 2.85 5.34 13.16
N PHE A 192 3.65 6.17 13.82
CA PHE A 192 3.18 7.10 14.86
C PHE A 192 2.35 8.24 14.30
N TYR A 193 2.66 8.75 13.11
CA TYR A 193 1.85 9.75 12.43
C TYR A 193 0.42 9.25 12.18
N PHE A 194 0.27 8.03 11.65
CA PHE A 194 -1.04 7.42 11.43
C PHE A 194 -1.74 7.02 12.73
N TYR A 195 -0.99 6.55 13.72
CA TYR A 195 -1.52 6.18 15.02
C TYR A 195 -2.12 7.40 15.74
N ILE A 196 -1.37 8.50 15.86
CA ILE A 196 -1.79 9.72 16.55
C ILE A 196 -3.02 10.36 15.89
N LYS A 197 -3.11 10.33 14.55
CA LYS A 197 -4.32 10.78 13.82
C LYS A 197 -5.59 10.01 14.20
N LYS A 198 -5.46 8.77 14.69
CA LYS A 198 -6.58 7.89 15.03
C LYS A 198 -6.84 7.78 16.54
N ALA A 199 -5.80 7.95 17.35
CA ALA A 199 -5.87 7.75 18.80
C ALA A 199 -6.62 8.88 19.50
N THR A 200 -7.43 8.51 20.50
CA THR A 200 -8.01 9.44 21.47
C THR A 200 -7.35 9.19 22.82
N THR A 201 -6.31 9.94 23.14
CA THR A 201 -5.57 9.90 24.44
C THR A 201 -5.30 8.49 25.00
N ASP A 202 -4.29 7.81 24.49
CA ASP A 202 -3.83 6.52 25.01
C ASP A 202 -2.56 6.67 25.86
N THR A 203 -2.40 5.75 26.82
CA THR A 203 -1.19 5.65 27.68
C THR A 203 -0.53 4.30 27.47
N PHE A 204 0.79 4.32 27.27
CA PHE A 204 1.66 3.16 27.11
C PHE A 204 2.66 3.08 28.27
N GLN A 205 3.44 2.01 28.34
CA GLN A 205 4.42 1.83 29.40
C GLN A 205 5.55 2.88 29.32
N ASN A 206 6.01 3.20 28.11
CA ASN A 206 7.17 4.04 27.85
C ASN A 206 6.79 5.47 27.45
N PHE A 207 5.54 5.73 27.05
CA PHE A 207 5.09 7.05 26.62
C PHE A 207 3.57 7.24 26.74
N SER A 208 3.13 8.47 26.55
CA SER A 208 1.71 8.84 26.44
C SER A 208 1.52 9.80 25.27
N ILE A 209 0.29 9.86 24.74
CA ILE A 209 -0.09 10.86 23.73
C ILE A 209 -0.82 12.01 24.41
N LYS A 210 -0.25 13.21 24.30
CA LYS A 210 -0.83 14.46 24.80
C LYS A 210 -1.44 15.26 23.65
N ASP A 211 -2.63 15.82 23.88
CA ASP A 211 -3.35 16.67 22.94
C ASP A 211 -3.53 16.06 21.53
N ASN A 212 -3.60 14.72 21.45
CA ASN A 212 -3.65 13.94 20.19
C ASN A 212 -2.58 14.38 19.17
N LYS A 213 -1.40 14.78 19.65
CA LYS A 213 -0.34 15.33 18.80
C LYS A 213 1.06 15.00 19.31
N TYR A 214 1.29 15.19 20.61
CA TYR A 214 2.63 15.12 21.19
C TYR A 214 2.88 13.78 21.85
N ILE A 215 4.11 13.28 21.74
CA ILE A 215 4.55 12.07 22.40
C ILE A 215 5.34 12.47 23.64
N CYS A 216 4.83 12.13 24.82
CA CYS A 216 5.46 12.40 26.11
C CYS A 216 6.05 11.11 26.66
N PHE A 217 7.38 11.01 26.69
CA PHE A 217 8.06 9.85 27.28
C PHE A 217 7.89 9.80 28.80
N THR A 218 7.73 8.59 29.34
CA THR A 218 7.76 8.37 30.79
C THR A 218 9.18 8.47 31.33
N LYS A 219 10.19 8.11 30.53
CA LYS A 219 11.63 8.27 30.80
C LYS A 219 12.38 8.57 29.51
N PRO A 220 13.48 9.34 29.55
CA PRO A 220 14.34 9.55 28.39
C PRO A 220 14.84 8.22 27.81
N ILE A 221 14.92 8.14 26.48
CA ILE A 221 15.34 6.93 25.77
C ILE A 221 16.75 7.05 25.20
N GLU A 222 17.44 5.93 25.05
CA GLU A 222 18.69 5.85 24.30
C GLU A 222 18.40 5.58 22.83
N VAL A 223 19.14 6.24 21.93
CA VAL A 223 19.00 6.10 20.48
C VAL A 223 20.37 6.01 19.83
N SER A 224 20.48 5.29 18.71
CA SER A 224 21.75 5.15 17.98
C SER A 224 22.10 6.36 17.11
N SER A 225 21.09 7.14 16.68
CA SER A 225 21.26 8.37 15.91
C SER A 225 20.35 9.48 16.45
N ILE A 226 20.98 10.46 17.09
CA ILE A 226 20.31 11.69 17.56
C ILE A 226 19.74 12.46 16.38
N GLU A 227 20.44 12.50 15.25
CA GLU A 227 19.99 13.23 14.06
C GLU A 227 18.70 12.66 13.49
N ASN A 228 18.63 11.32 13.36
CA ASN A 228 17.41 10.66 12.91
C ASN A 228 16.28 10.86 13.90
N PHE A 229 16.57 10.78 15.20
CA PHE A 229 15.58 11.06 16.22
C PHE A 229 15.00 12.46 16.04
N VAL A 230 15.84 13.49 16.00
CA VAL A 230 15.36 14.86 15.82
C VAL A 230 14.56 14.97 14.52
N PHE A 231 15.06 14.44 13.41
CA PHE A 231 14.42 14.57 12.10
C PHE A 231 13.03 13.94 12.05
N HIS A 232 12.92 12.72 12.56
CA HIS A 232 11.70 11.93 12.48
C HIS A 232 10.73 12.27 13.61
N PHE A 233 11.23 12.51 14.83
CA PHE A 233 10.39 12.77 16.00
C PHE A 233 9.89 14.22 16.11
N PHE A 234 10.44 15.15 15.33
CA PHE A 234 10.17 16.58 15.42
C PHE A 234 8.70 16.98 15.53
N ASP A 235 7.85 16.34 14.73
CA ASP A 235 6.42 16.66 14.63
C ASP A 235 5.65 16.29 15.91
N PHE A 236 6.26 15.47 16.77
CA PHE A 236 5.69 14.95 18.01
C PHE A 236 6.25 15.62 19.28
N ILE A 237 7.20 16.56 19.14
CA ILE A 237 7.79 17.32 20.24
C ILE A 237 6.88 18.50 20.61
N GLU A 238 6.55 18.66 21.89
CA GLU A 238 5.72 19.78 22.37
C GLU A 238 6.40 21.13 22.10
N GLU A 239 7.71 21.20 22.34
CA GLU A 239 8.54 22.39 22.11
C GLU A 239 8.98 22.59 20.64
N ASN A 240 8.30 21.98 19.66
CA ASN A 240 8.69 22.02 18.24
C ASN A 240 8.98 23.46 17.75
N GLU A 241 8.08 24.42 17.99
CA GLU A 241 8.29 25.82 17.53
C GLU A 241 9.53 26.47 18.15
N ILE A 242 9.82 26.16 19.41
CA ILE A 242 11.00 26.68 20.12
C ILE A 242 12.25 26.00 19.57
N LEU A 243 12.18 24.69 19.33
CA LEU A 243 13.27 23.90 18.77
C LEU A 243 13.63 24.38 17.35
N GLN A 244 12.64 24.73 16.51
CA GLN A 244 12.86 25.37 15.20
C GLN A 244 13.64 26.68 15.32
N LYS A 245 13.27 27.55 16.27
CA LYS A 245 13.96 28.83 16.48
C LYS A 245 15.42 28.61 16.85
N PHE A 246 15.70 27.68 17.76
CA PHE A 246 17.08 27.37 18.16
C PHE A 246 17.90 26.73 17.03
N TYR A 247 17.28 25.90 16.17
CA TYR A 247 17.94 25.40 14.95
C TYR A 247 18.38 26.53 14.01
N ILE A 248 17.48 27.48 13.74
CA ILE A 248 17.77 28.64 12.88
C ILE A 248 18.89 29.50 13.47
N GLN A 249 18.93 29.65 14.79
CA GLN A 249 19.93 30.41 15.53
C GLN A 249 21.26 29.66 15.73
N ASN A 250 21.35 28.38 15.36
CA ASN A 250 22.46 27.49 15.67
C ASN A 250 22.75 27.39 17.19
N ASP A 251 21.73 27.48 18.03
CA ASP A 251 21.85 27.37 19.49
C ASP A 251 21.78 25.90 19.94
N TYR A 252 22.90 25.19 19.78
CA TYR A 252 23.01 23.76 20.06
C TYR A 252 22.85 23.42 21.54
N GLU A 253 23.25 24.31 22.46
CA GLU A 253 23.06 24.06 23.89
C GLU A 253 21.59 24.11 24.26
N SER A 254 20.82 25.09 23.76
CA SER A 254 19.38 25.14 24.00
C SER A 254 18.65 23.95 23.37
N ILE A 255 19.04 23.52 22.16
CA ILE A 255 18.55 22.28 21.54
C ILE A 255 18.82 21.08 22.45
N LYS A 256 20.06 20.94 22.95
CA LYS A 256 20.46 19.85 23.84
C LYS A 256 19.62 19.82 25.12
N GLN A 257 19.32 20.98 25.73
CA GLN A 257 18.48 21.04 26.93
C GLN A 257 17.04 20.57 26.68
N ILE A 258 16.45 20.91 25.52
CA ILE A 258 15.13 20.39 25.14
C ILE A 258 15.22 18.87 24.93
N LEU A 259 16.20 18.40 24.16
CA LEU A 259 16.33 16.99 23.82
C LEU A 259 16.58 16.09 25.03
N LYS A 260 17.22 16.57 26.12
CA LYS A 260 17.35 15.81 27.38
C LYS A 260 16.04 15.38 28.02
N LYS A 261 14.91 16.03 27.68
CA LYS A 261 13.59 15.58 28.13
C LYS A 261 13.16 14.27 27.47
N TYR A 262 13.70 14.00 26.28
CA TYR A 262 13.31 12.88 25.42
C TYR A 262 14.42 11.83 25.31
N LEU A 263 15.69 12.24 25.37
CA LEU A 263 16.85 11.41 25.09
C LEU A 263 17.85 11.36 26.26
N ILE A 264 18.48 10.19 26.43
CA ILE A 264 19.72 10.06 27.19
C ILE A 264 20.85 10.56 26.28
N LEU A 265 21.41 11.73 26.61
CA LEU A 265 22.49 12.35 25.83
C LEU A 265 23.83 12.22 26.55
N ASP A 266 24.78 11.56 25.90
CA ASP A 266 26.18 11.54 26.34
C ASP A 266 26.85 12.92 26.19
N LYS A 267 28.03 13.07 26.80
CA LYS A 267 28.69 14.38 26.98
C LYS A 267 29.01 15.10 25.66
N GLU A 268 29.33 14.39 24.58
CA GLU A 268 29.57 14.98 23.25
C GLU A 268 28.29 14.97 22.38
N PHE A 269 27.47 16.01 22.53
CA PHE A 269 26.36 16.28 21.62
C PHE A 269 26.89 17.00 20.38
N LYS A 270 26.73 16.39 19.20
CA LYS A 270 26.97 17.02 17.90
C LYS A 270 25.75 16.78 17.02
N LEU A 271 25.36 17.80 16.27
CA LEU A 271 24.24 17.73 15.36
C LEU A 271 24.67 18.42 14.06
N GLU A 272 24.70 17.67 12.96
CA GLU A 272 25.16 18.20 11.68
C GLU A 272 24.23 19.31 11.17
N GLN A 273 24.82 20.37 10.60
CA GLN A 273 24.13 21.53 10.02
C GLN A 273 23.14 21.19 8.88
N ARG A 274 23.12 19.94 8.40
CA ARG A 274 22.29 19.48 7.28
C ARG A 274 20.78 19.52 7.58
N MET A 275 20.38 19.59 8.84
CA MET A 275 18.96 19.59 9.22
C MET A 275 18.16 20.82 8.77
N ASN A 276 18.81 21.98 8.58
CA ASN A 276 18.14 23.24 8.22
C ASN A 276 17.38 23.19 6.89
N LYS A 277 17.77 22.36 5.93
CA LYS A 277 17.08 22.24 4.63
C LYS A 277 15.88 21.29 4.66
N CYS A 278 15.80 20.42 5.65
CA CYS A 278 14.81 19.34 5.66
C CYS A 278 13.52 19.71 6.40
N PHE A 279 13.59 20.57 7.42
CA PHE A 279 12.41 21.05 8.16
C PHE A 279 11.38 21.76 7.26
N TYR A 280 11.83 22.40 6.17
CA TYR A 280 10.95 23.12 5.25
C TYR A 280 10.29 22.24 4.19
N LYS A 281 10.84 21.05 3.86
CA LYS A 281 10.35 20.19 2.78
C LYS A 281 9.39 19.08 3.21
N LYS A 282 9.30 18.78 4.51
CA LYS A 282 8.41 17.71 5.02
C LYS A 282 6.93 17.94 4.65
N LYS A 283 6.48 19.20 4.47
CA LYS A 283 5.08 19.50 4.12
C LYS A 283 4.63 19.00 2.74
N GLU A 284 5.54 18.75 1.80
CA GLU A 284 5.16 18.41 0.41
C GLU A 284 5.08 16.90 0.14
N PHE A 285 5.67 16.04 0.98
CA PHE A 285 5.74 14.59 0.73
C PHE A 285 4.47 13.81 1.11
N TYR A 286 3.47 14.44 1.75
CA TYR A 286 2.36 13.73 2.41
C TYR A 286 0.99 13.82 1.74
N ASN A 287 0.91 14.27 0.48
CA ASN A 287 -0.33 14.13 -0.31
C ASN A 287 -0.44 12.73 -0.92
N TYR A 288 -0.60 11.70 -0.09
CA TYR A 288 -1.02 10.36 -0.53
C TYR A 288 -2.56 10.22 -0.61
N GLU A 289 -3.31 11.28 -0.32
CA GLU A 289 -4.76 11.18 -0.13
C GLU A 289 -5.60 11.15 -1.43
N ASN A 290 -5.05 11.41 -2.63
CA ASN A 290 -5.87 11.45 -3.85
C ASN A 290 -5.13 10.97 -5.12
N ILE A 291 -4.75 9.69 -5.19
CA ILE A 291 -4.36 9.06 -6.47
C ILE A 291 -5.53 8.31 -7.12
N ASN A 292 -6.71 8.27 -6.46
CA ASN A 292 -7.89 7.58 -7.00
C ASN A 292 -8.81 8.47 -7.86
N ASP A 293 -8.53 9.76 -8.00
CA ASP A 293 -9.27 10.64 -8.91
C ASP A 293 -8.69 10.56 -10.32
N ILE A 294 -8.79 9.38 -10.94
CA ILE A 294 -8.77 9.34 -12.39
C ILE A 294 -10.19 9.63 -12.86
N ASN A 295 -10.48 10.92 -13.05
CA ASN A 295 -11.66 11.39 -13.77
C ASN A 295 -11.59 10.84 -15.21
N HIS A 296 -12.15 9.66 -15.43
CA HIS A 296 -12.36 9.08 -16.75
C HIS A 296 -13.83 9.27 -17.16
N ASN A 297 -14.20 10.52 -17.44
CA ASN A 297 -15.41 10.84 -18.21
C ASN A 297 -15.01 11.11 -19.67
N ILE A 298 -14.50 10.08 -20.35
CA ILE A 298 -14.34 10.09 -21.80
C ILE A 298 -14.98 8.80 -22.31
N GLU A 299 -16.19 8.90 -22.85
CA GLU A 299 -16.69 7.86 -23.75
C GLU A 299 -15.77 7.85 -24.96
N SER A 300 -14.99 6.78 -25.12
CA SER A 300 -14.06 6.64 -26.23
C SER A 300 -14.74 5.89 -27.38
N ASP A 301 -14.83 6.52 -28.55
CA ASP A 301 -15.23 5.87 -29.82
C ASP A 301 -14.04 5.06 -30.41
N LEU A 302 -13.20 4.51 -29.55
CA LEU A 302 -11.99 3.82 -29.96
C LEU A 302 -12.32 2.45 -30.59
N ASP A 303 -11.77 2.24 -31.78
CA ASP A 303 -11.79 0.95 -32.45
C ASP A 303 -10.53 0.15 -32.07
N TYR A 304 -10.75 -0.97 -31.38
CA TYR A 304 -9.71 -1.85 -30.84
C TYR A 304 -9.28 -2.97 -31.77
N ASP A 305 -9.69 -3.00 -33.04
CA ASP A 305 -9.26 -4.06 -33.99
C ASP A 305 -7.72 -4.27 -33.99
N TYR A 306 -6.93 -3.21 -33.71
CA TYR A 306 -5.46 -3.29 -33.59
C TYR A 306 -4.96 -4.29 -32.52
N LEU A 307 -5.68 -4.42 -31.39
CA LEU A 307 -5.35 -5.37 -30.32
C LEU A 307 -5.46 -6.83 -30.79
N PHE A 308 -6.27 -7.08 -31.82
CA PHE A 308 -6.49 -8.40 -32.40
C PHE A 308 -5.49 -8.70 -33.52
N ASP A 309 -5.05 -7.67 -34.24
CA ASP A 309 -4.14 -7.77 -35.39
C ASP A 309 -2.65 -7.60 -35.06
N ARG A 310 -2.27 -7.53 -33.76
CA ARG A 310 -0.88 -7.27 -33.28
C ARG A 310 -0.31 -5.89 -33.63
N ASN A 311 -1.14 -4.97 -34.10
CA ASN A 311 -0.74 -3.59 -34.37
C ASN A 311 -0.88 -2.76 -33.11
N THR A 312 -0.07 -1.71 -32.93
CA THR A 312 -0.26 -0.76 -31.81
C THR A 312 -1.30 0.30 -32.14
N TYR A 313 -1.86 0.94 -31.10
CA TYR A 313 -2.71 2.11 -31.27
C TYR A 313 -2.01 3.22 -32.07
N LYS A 314 -0.72 3.44 -31.80
CA LYS A 314 0.10 4.43 -32.52
C LYS A 314 0.21 4.09 -34.00
N GLN A 315 0.51 2.83 -34.35
CA GLN A 315 0.57 2.40 -35.76
C GLN A 315 -0.78 2.54 -36.47
N LYS A 316 -1.90 2.30 -35.78
CA LYS A 316 -3.23 2.51 -36.33
C LYS A 316 -3.53 3.99 -36.58
N MET A 317 -3.18 4.86 -35.64
CA MET A 317 -3.38 6.31 -35.77
C MET A 317 -2.50 6.90 -36.88
N ASP A 318 -1.24 6.46 -36.98
CA ASP A 318 -0.32 6.87 -38.03
C ASP A 318 -0.81 6.46 -39.45
N CYS A 319 -1.66 5.43 -39.57
CA CYS A 319 -2.26 4.98 -40.83
C CYS A 319 -3.58 5.71 -41.19
N ILE A 320 -4.20 6.42 -40.25
CA ILE A 320 -5.45 7.18 -40.48
C ILE A 320 -5.13 8.61 -40.97
N GLU A 321 -3.89 9.10 -40.81
CA GLU A 321 -3.43 10.40 -41.32
C GLU A 321 -3.04 10.40 -42.83
N LEU A 322 -3.66 9.55 -43.67
CA LEU A 322 -3.45 9.53 -45.12
C LEU A 322 -4.66 10.04 -45.92
#